data_AF-A0A5C8P8Z5-F1
#
_entry.id   AF-A0A5C8P8Z5-F1
#
_cell.length_a   1.000
_cell.length_b   1.000
_cell.length_c   1.000
_cell.angle_alpha   90.00
_cell.angle_beta   90.00
_cell.angle_gamma   90.00
#
_symmetry.space_group_name_H-M   'P 1'
#
loop_
_entity.id
_entity.type
_entity.pdbx_description
1 polymer ?
#
loop_
_entity_poly.entity_id
_entity_poly.type
_entity_poly.pdbx_seq_one_letter_code
_entity_poly.pdbx_strand_id
1 'polypeptide(L)'
;MPHDGVIGPHPHAHHHHHHRHDDTASPRHAPTRRAVLAAGAGLLASQVPVVAEAQVVERMARAAIDWLAMLDEKRRAQAVIAFADAERENWHYVPRSRRGLALRDMSESQRARAMTVLESGLGRGGMAGPTISACTAPRR
;
A
#
# COMPACT_ATOMS: atom_id res chain seq x y z
N MET A 1 50.16 -1.54 -6.63
CA MET A 1 49.87 -2.29 -5.39
C MET A 1 48.78 -3.31 -5.70
N PRO A 2 49.10 -4.56 -6.02
CA PRO A 2 48.09 -5.62 -6.12
C PRO A 2 47.77 -6.16 -4.72
N HIS A 3 46.49 -6.38 -4.43
CA HIS A 3 46.06 -7.08 -3.21
C HIS A 3 45.60 -8.48 -3.62
N ASP A 4 46.51 -9.44 -3.43
CA ASP A 4 46.22 -10.87 -3.47
C ASP A 4 45.46 -11.24 -2.19
N GLY A 5 44.13 -11.33 -2.30
CA GLY A 5 43.23 -11.81 -1.25
C GLY A 5 42.65 -13.15 -1.62
N VAL A 6 43.28 -14.22 -1.15
CA VAL A 6 42.83 -15.61 -1.24
C VAL A 6 41.46 -15.77 -0.58
N ILE A 7 40.42 -16.06 -1.36
CA ILE A 7 39.11 -16.51 -0.85
C ILE A 7 39.13 -18.03 -0.81
N GLY A 8 39.32 -18.58 0.39
CA GLY A 8 39.12 -20.01 0.64
C GLY A 8 37.62 -20.38 0.59
N PRO A 9 37.26 -21.62 0.23
CA PRO A 9 35.86 -22.02 0.16
C PRO A 9 35.27 -22.16 1.57
N HIS A 10 34.25 -21.37 1.88
CA HIS A 10 33.39 -21.56 3.05
C HIS A 10 32.34 -22.63 2.74
N PRO A 11 32.29 -23.78 3.45
CA PRO A 11 31.21 -24.74 3.29
C PRO A 11 29.94 -24.22 3.98
N HIS A 12 29.02 -23.64 3.23
CA HIS A 12 27.64 -23.45 3.69
C HIS A 12 26.90 -24.77 3.56
N ALA A 13 26.86 -25.54 4.65
CA ALA A 13 25.95 -26.65 4.80
C ALA A 13 24.52 -26.11 4.89
N HIS A 14 23.84 -25.97 3.74
CA HIS A 14 22.41 -25.66 3.70
C HIS A 14 21.62 -26.83 4.30
N HIS A 15 21.26 -26.71 5.58
CA HIS A 15 20.27 -27.58 6.20
C HIS A 15 18.89 -27.21 5.65
N HIS A 16 18.43 -27.94 4.65
CA HIS A 16 17.03 -27.92 4.23
C HIS A 16 16.19 -28.56 5.33
N HIS A 17 15.49 -27.75 6.13
CA HIS A 17 14.41 -28.24 6.96
C HIS A 17 13.24 -28.65 6.04
N HIS A 18 13.13 -29.96 5.78
CA HIS A 18 11.91 -30.54 5.25
C HIS A 18 10.84 -30.45 6.33
N HIS A 19 9.86 -29.56 6.13
CA HIS A 19 8.62 -29.61 6.88
C HIS A 19 7.89 -30.90 6.49
N ARG A 20 7.90 -31.88 7.39
CA ARG A 20 7.14 -33.12 7.28
C ARG A 20 5.67 -32.75 7.45
N HIS A 21 4.87 -32.90 6.39
CA HIS A 21 3.42 -32.92 6.52
C HIS A 21 3.05 -34.26 7.17
N ASP A 22 2.42 -34.21 8.35
CA ASP A 22 1.80 -35.37 8.97
C ASP A 22 0.51 -35.70 8.21
N ASP A 23 0.60 -36.67 7.30
CA ASP A 23 -0.54 -37.26 6.62
C ASP A 23 -1.36 -38.13 7.59
N THR A 24 -2.18 -37.48 8.42
CA THR A 24 -3.23 -38.18 9.17
C THR A 24 -4.38 -38.50 8.21
N ALA A 25 -4.47 -39.78 7.88
CA ALA A 25 -5.46 -40.35 6.98
C ALA A 25 -6.91 -40.01 7.42
N SER A 26 -7.60 -39.23 6.59
CA SER A 26 -9.04 -39.00 6.68
C SER A 26 -9.81 -40.20 6.11
N PRO A 27 -10.87 -40.70 6.77
CA PRO A 27 -11.60 -41.87 6.30
C PRO A 27 -12.36 -41.57 5.00
N ARG A 28 -12.08 -42.39 3.98
CA ARG A 28 -12.74 -42.38 2.68
C ARG A 28 -14.22 -42.72 2.85
N HIS A 29 -15.08 -41.74 2.64
CA HIS A 29 -16.53 -41.95 2.56
C HIS A 29 -16.86 -42.59 1.20
N ALA A 30 -17.61 -43.70 1.22
CA ALA A 30 -18.05 -44.41 0.02
C ALA A 30 -19.03 -43.56 -0.82
N PRO A 31 -19.06 -43.71 -2.15
CA PRO A 31 -19.92 -42.90 -3.00
C PRO A 31 -21.36 -43.44 -3.04
N THR A 32 -22.27 -42.76 -2.36
CA THR A 32 -23.71 -43.01 -2.53
C THR A 32 -24.21 -42.26 -3.78
N ARG A 33 -24.40 -43.01 -4.87
CA ARG A 33 -25.04 -42.53 -6.10
C ARG A 33 -26.43 -41.94 -5.80
N ARG A 34 -26.65 -40.66 -6.06
CA ARG A 34 -28.00 -40.10 -6.31
C ARG A 34 -27.96 -39.02 -7.40
N ALA A 35 -28.54 -39.41 -8.53
CA ALA A 35 -29.17 -38.65 -9.62
C ALA A 35 -28.57 -37.29 -10.05
N VAL A 36 -27.99 -37.30 -11.26
CA VAL A 36 -27.85 -36.12 -12.11
C VAL A 36 -29.22 -35.76 -12.68
N LEU A 37 -29.66 -34.52 -12.46
CA LEU A 37 -30.58 -33.81 -13.34
C LEU A 37 -29.90 -32.50 -13.73
N ALA A 38 -29.47 -32.44 -14.99
CA ALA A 38 -28.98 -31.23 -15.63
C ALA A 38 -30.16 -30.50 -16.30
N ALA A 39 -30.30 -29.19 -16.06
CA ALA A 39 -30.77 -28.21 -17.05
C ALA A 39 -30.91 -26.83 -16.37
N GLY A 40 -30.26 -25.81 -16.93
CA GLY A 40 -30.55 -24.41 -16.61
C GLY A 40 -29.33 -23.51 -16.69
N ALA A 41 -29.06 -23.00 -17.88
CA ALA A 41 -28.04 -22.00 -18.14
C ALA A 41 -28.23 -20.76 -17.25
N GLY A 42 -27.22 -20.44 -16.46
CA GLY A 42 -27.12 -19.18 -15.74
C GLY A 42 -25.65 -18.87 -15.59
N LEU A 43 -25.04 -18.28 -16.62
CA LEU A 43 -23.76 -17.60 -16.48
C LEU A 43 -24.04 -16.42 -15.51
N LEU A 44 -23.97 -16.67 -14.21
CA LEU A 44 -24.04 -15.64 -13.20
C LEU A 44 -22.72 -14.87 -13.31
N ALA A 45 -22.67 -13.95 -14.27
CA ALA A 45 -21.65 -12.93 -14.32
C ALA A 45 -21.65 -12.29 -12.94
N SER A 46 -20.58 -12.50 -12.18
CA SER A 46 -20.33 -11.85 -10.90
C SER A 46 -20.41 -10.35 -11.14
N GLN A 47 -21.57 -9.75 -10.88
CA GLN A 47 -21.73 -8.30 -10.87
C GLN A 47 -20.99 -7.80 -9.63
N VAL A 48 -19.69 -7.59 -9.75
CA VAL A 48 -18.94 -6.81 -8.76
C VAL A 48 -19.62 -5.44 -8.71
N PRO A 49 -20.10 -4.97 -7.54
CA PRO A 49 -20.93 -3.77 -7.50
C PRO A 49 -20.08 -2.55 -7.82
N VAL A 50 -20.20 -2.04 -9.05
CA VAL A 50 -19.62 -0.77 -9.56
C VAL A 50 -19.92 0.41 -8.62
N VAL A 51 -21.00 0.32 -7.84
CA VAL A 51 -21.43 1.33 -6.86
C VAL A 51 -20.42 1.55 -5.73
N ALA A 52 -19.73 0.49 -5.27
CA ALA A 52 -18.78 0.62 -4.17
C ALA A 52 -17.55 1.46 -4.57
N GLU A 53 -17.11 1.35 -5.82
CA GLU A 53 -15.98 2.10 -6.36
C GLU A 53 -16.30 3.59 -6.52
N ALA A 54 -17.46 3.91 -7.11
CA ALA A 54 -17.92 5.30 -7.27
C ALA A 54 -17.98 6.05 -5.94
N GLN A 55 -18.46 5.39 -4.88
CA GLN A 55 -18.52 5.98 -3.55
C GLN A 55 -17.14 6.24 -2.93
N VAL A 56 -16.12 5.41 -3.23
CA VAL A 56 -14.75 5.64 -2.77
C VAL A 56 -14.16 6.86 -3.49
N VAL A 57 -14.29 6.91 -4.81
CA VAL A 57 -13.80 8.03 -5.63
C VAL A 57 -14.40 9.35 -5.17
N GLU A 58 -15.72 9.40 -4.94
CA GLU A 58 -16.41 10.60 -4.47
C GLU A 58 -15.88 11.08 -3.11
N ARG A 59 -15.71 10.18 -2.14
CA ARG A 59 -15.16 10.52 -0.81
C ARG A 59 -13.75 11.07 -0.90
N MET A 60 -12.89 10.46 -1.72
CA MET A 60 -11.51 10.91 -1.93
C MET A 60 -11.46 12.29 -2.59
N ALA A 61 -12.23 12.49 -3.65
CA ALA A 61 -12.32 13.75 -4.36
C ALA A 61 -12.81 14.88 -3.42
N ARG A 62 -13.87 14.61 -2.65
CA ARG A 62 -14.41 15.57 -1.69
C ARG A 62 -13.39 15.95 -0.61
N ALA A 63 -12.70 14.98 -0.02
CA ALA A 63 -11.68 15.25 0.99
C ALA A 63 -10.55 16.12 0.42
N ALA A 64 -10.10 15.85 -0.81
CA ALA A 64 -9.08 16.63 -1.48
C ALA A 64 -9.53 18.07 -1.79
N ILE A 65 -10.75 18.24 -2.31
CA ILE A 65 -11.32 19.57 -2.59
C ILE A 65 -11.44 20.39 -1.30
N ASP A 66 -11.96 19.80 -0.23
CA ASP A 66 -12.10 20.46 1.07
C ASP A 66 -10.74 20.89 1.64
N TRP A 67 -9.71 20.05 1.49
CA TRP A 67 -8.36 20.39 1.93
C TRP A 67 -7.76 21.52 1.09
N LEU A 68 -7.91 21.49 -0.23
CA LEU A 68 -7.44 22.55 -1.12
C LEU A 68 -8.13 23.90 -0.83
N ALA A 69 -9.40 23.89 -0.42
CA ALA A 69 -10.14 25.09 -0.04
C ALA A 69 -9.60 25.78 1.23
N MET A 70 -8.79 25.09 2.04
CA MET A 70 -8.14 25.66 3.23
C MET A 70 -6.78 26.30 2.94
N LEU A 71 -6.27 26.14 1.72
CA LEU A 71 -4.96 26.66 1.35
C LEU A 71 -5.10 28.05 0.74
N ASP A 72 -4.17 28.94 1.09
CA ASP A 72 -3.98 30.18 0.33
C ASP A 72 -3.47 29.85 -1.09
N GLU A 73 -3.57 30.82 -2.00
CA GLU A 73 -3.23 30.62 -3.41
C GLU A 73 -1.79 30.13 -3.60
N LYS A 74 -0.85 30.65 -2.80
CA LYS A 74 0.57 30.27 -2.87
C LYS A 74 0.77 28.80 -2.49
N ARG A 75 0.15 28.36 -1.40
CA ARG A 75 0.20 26.97 -0.93
C ARG A 75 -0.55 26.02 -1.87
N ARG A 76 -1.69 26.46 -2.41
CA ARG A 76 -2.47 25.70 -3.39
C ARG A 76 -1.66 25.44 -4.66
N ALA A 77 -0.95 26.45 -5.17
CA ALA A 77 -0.05 26.31 -6.31
C ALA A 77 1.11 25.32 -6.06
N GLN A 78 1.56 25.19 -4.80
CA GLN A 78 2.57 24.18 -4.44
C GLN A 78 1.97 22.77 -4.30
N ALA A 79 0.74 22.67 -3.80
CA ALA A 79 0.07 21.39 -3.55
C ALA A 79 -0.45 20.69 -4.82
N VAL A 80 -0.79 21.47 -5.86
CA VAL A 80 -1.34 20.95 -7.11
C VAL A 80 -0.23 20.83 -8.16
N ILE A 81 0.05 19.60 -8.57
CA ILE A 81 1.00 19.28 -9.64
C ILE A 81 0.24 18.64 -10.80
N ALA A 82 0.53 19.05 -12.03
CA ALA A 82 -0.12 18.51 -13.21
C ALA A 82 0.20 17.01 -13.37
N PHE A 83 -0.78 16.23 -13.83
CA PHE A 83 -0.58 14.79 -13.98
C PHE A 83 0.47 14.40 -15.04
N ALA A 84 0.75 15.26 -16.03
CA ALA A 84 1.80 15.03 -17.02
C ALA A 84 3.18 15.56 -16.60
N ASP A 85 3.30 16.06 -15.37
CA ASP A 85 4.53 16.67 -14.88
C ASP A 85 5.61 15.60 -14.57
N ALA A 86 6.87 15.91 -14.94
CA ALA A 86 8.04 15.04 -14.71
C ALA A 86 8.29 14.66 -13.24
N GLU A 87 7.69 15.36 -12.26
CA GLU A 87 7.76 14.96 -10.85
C GLU A 87 7.24 13.55 -10.62
N ARG A 88 6.27 13.10 -11.44
CA ARG A 88 5.72 11.74 -11.33
C ARG A 88 6.74 10.66 -11.61
N GLU A 89 7.83 10.98 -12.30
CA GLU A 89 8.92 10.06 -12.65
C GLU A 89 10.13 10.26 -11.71
N ASN A 90 10.07 11.21 -10.78
CA ASN A 90 11.11 11.45 -9.78
C ASN A 90 11.08 10.32 -8.73
N TRP A 91 11.68 9.16 -9.01
CA TRP A 91 11.62 7.98 -8.11
C TRP A 91 12.89 7.78 -7.27
N HIS A 92 13.70 8.83 -7.13
CA HIS A 92 14.99 8.74 -6.46
C HIS A 92 14.86 8.48 -4.95
N TYR A 93 15.48 7.39 -4.46
CA TYR A 93 15.52 7.03 -3.04
C TYR A 93 16.63 7.74 -2.24
N VAL A 94 17.30 8.73 -2.82
CA VAL A 94 18.27 9.59 -2.10
C VAL A 94 17.57 10.86 -1.58
N PRO A 95 18.01 11.43 -0.44
CA PRO A 95 17.43 12.68 0.07
C PRO A 95 17.54 13.81 -0.95
N ARG A 96 16.40 14.35 -1.40
CA ARG A 96 16.31 15.52 -2.28
C ARG A 96 15.14 16.38 -1.88
N SER A 97 15.17 17.65 -2.31
CA SER A 97 13.96 18.47 -2.32
C SER A 97 12.92 17.84 -3.24
N ARG A 98 11.67 17.77 -2.77
CA ARG A 98 10.52 17.24 -3.50
C ARG A 98 9.55 18.38 -3.74
N ARG A 99 8.96 18.45 -4.93
CA ARG A 99 7.88 19.41 -5.17
C ARG A 99 6.62 18.99 -4.42
N GLY A 100 5.81 19.97 -4.06
CA GLY A 100 4.68 19.78 -3.18
C GLY A 100 4.71 20.71 -1.98
N LEU A 101 3.57 20.89 -1.33
CA LEU A 101 3.46 21.52 -0.02
C LEU A 101 3.87 20.52 1.07
N ALA A 102 4.95 20.79 1.79
CA ALA A 102 5.41 19.89 2.85
C ALA A 102 4.52 19.98 4.10
N LEU A 103 4.27 18.85 4.76
CA LEU A 103 3.43 18.79 5.98
C LEU A 103 3.92 19.70 7.12
N ARG A 104 5.23 19.98 7.18
CA ARG A 104 5.84 20.88 8.18
C ARG A 104 5.50 22.36 7.97
N ASP A 105 5.13 22.74 6.74
CA ASP A 105 4.83 24.12 6.35
C ASP A 105 3.31 24.44 6.45
N MET A 106 2.53 23.44 6.85
CA MET A 106 1.08 23.52 7.06
C MET A 106 0.76 23.91 8.50
N SER A 107 -0.36 24.63 8.71
CA SER A 107 -0.96 24.74 10.04
C SER A 107 -1.44 23.37 10.54
N GLU A 108 -1.71 23.26 11.83
CA GLU A 108 -2.26 22.03 12.41
C GLU A 108 -3.60 21.62 11.77
N SER A 109 -4.48 22.58 11.49
CA SER A 109 -5.77 22.34 10.84
C SER A 109 -5.61 21.90 9.38
N GLN A 110 -4.69 22.51 8.63
CA GLN A 110 -4.38 22.11 7.25
C GLN A 110 -3.79 20.70 7.20
N ARG A 111 -2.88 20.38 8.14
CA ARG A 111 -2.27 19.05 8.25
C ARG A 111 -3.31 18.00 8.62
N ALA A 112 -4.20 18.27 9.57
CA ALA A 112 -5.27 17.35 9.94
C ALA A 112 -6.16 17.00 8.73
N ARG A 113 -6.55 18.00 7.94
CA ARG A 113 -7.31 17.78 6.70
C ARG A 113 -6.53 17.06 5.62
N ALA A 114 -5.22 17.30 5.48
CA ALA A 114 -4.36 16.53 4.60
C ALA A 114 -4.35 15.04 4.98
N MET A 115 -4.33 14.73 6.29
CA MET A 115 -4.42 13.35 6.77
C MET A 115 -5.77 12.71 6.46
N THR A 116 -6.88 13.48 6.48
CA THR A 116 -8.19 12.99 6.03
C THR A 116 -8.20 12.62 4.54
N VAL A 117 -7.46 13.33 3.68
CA VAL A 117 -7.28 12.93 2.28
C VAL A 117 -6.64 11.56 2.19
N LEU A 118 -5.58 11.30 2.98
CA LEU A 118 -4.93 9.99 3.01
C LEU A 118 -5.85 8.90 3.56
N GLU A 119 -6.57 9.17 4.65
CA GLU A 119 -7.51 8.22 5.26
C GLU A 119 -8.64 7.83 4.28
N SER A 120 -9.08 8.76 3.42
CA SER A 120 -10.15 8.50 2.45
C SER A 120 -9.79 7.41 1.42
N GLY A 121 -8.49 7.23 1.12
CA GLY A 121 -8.01 6.20 0.18
C GLY A 121 -7.40 4.97 0.88
N LEU A 122 -6.73 5.16 2.02
CA LEU A 122 -6.03 4.09 2.74
C LEU A 122 -6.93 3.34 3.75
N GLY A 123 -8.02 3.97 4.20
CA GLY A 123 -8.86 3.49 5.30
C GLY A 123 -8.15 3.46 6.65
N ARG A 124 -8.89 3.18 7.73
CA ARG A 124 -8.36 3.18 9.11
C ARG A 124 -7.17 2.24 9.32
N GLY A 125 -7.19 1.06 8.67
CA GLY A 125 -6.09 0.10 8.75
C GLY A 125 -4.79 0.62 8.13
N GLY A 126 -4.89 1.35 7.01
CA GLY A 126 -3.73 1.94 6.33
C GLY A 126 -3.15 3.18 7.04
N MET A 127 -3.95 3.84 7.89
CA MET A 127 -3.48 4.97 8.71
C MET A 127 -2.65 4.54 9.92
N ALA A 128 -2.80 3.30 10.38
CA ALA A 128 -2.09 2.74 11.54
C ALA A 128 -0.69 2.20 11.20
N GLY A 129 -0.02 2.76 10.18
CA GLY A 129 1.32 2.34 9.77
C GLY A 129 2.25 2.18 10.97
N PRO A 130 3.19 1.22 10.96
CA PRO A 130 4.02 0.93 12.12
C PRO A 130 4.68 2.22 12.56
N THR A 131 4.34 2.70 13.76
CA THR A 131 4.97 3.88 14.35
C THR A 131 6.44 3.54 14.50
N ILE A 132 7.27 3.98 13.55
CA ILE A 132 8.71 3.91 13.68
C ILE A 132 9.04 4.93 14.76
N SER A 133 9.12 4.44 16.00
CA SER A 133 9.49 5.24 17.16
C SER A 133 10.76 5.99 16.82
N ALA A 134 10.69 7.32 16.82
CA ALA A 134 11.80 8.15 16.41
C ALA A 134 13.02 7.80 17.27
N CYS A 135 14.09 7.30 16.64
CA CYS A 135 15.41 7.28 17.25
C CYS A 135 15.83 8.74 17.44
N THR A 136 15.55 9.28 18.62
CA THR A 136 16.10 10.55 19.07
C THR A 136 17.59 10.36 19.26
N ALA A 137 18.38 10.68 18.23
CA ALA A 137 19.82 10.75 18.36
C ALA A 137 20.18 11.89 19.33
N PRO A 138 21.01 11.65 20.36
CA PRO A 138 21.46 12.72 21.25
C PRO A 138 22.30 13.71 20.44
N ARG A 139 21.95 15.00 20.49
CA ARG A 139 22.84 16.06 20.01
C ARG A 139 24.12 16.00 20.85
N ARG A 140 25.26 15.83 20.17
CA ARG A 140 26.58 16.14 20.75
C ARG A 140 26.80 17.65 20.75
#